data_AF-A0A150GSN8-F1
#
_entry.id   AF-A0A150GSN8-F1
#
_cell.length_a   1.000
_cell.length_b   1.000
_cell.length_c   1.000
_cell.angle_alpha   90.00
_cell.angle_beta   90.00
_cell.angle_gamma   90.00
#
_symmetry.space_group_name_H-M   'P 1'
#
loop_
_entity.id
_entity.type
_entity.pdbx_description
1 polymer ?
#
loop_
_entity_poly.entity_id
_entity_poly.type
_entity_poly.pdbx_seq_one_letter_code
_entity_poly.pdbx_strand_id
1 'polypeptide(L)'
;MESALERKERLKALRAAALAAEGRQGDDVEAPAEAPEPEKPVLKFRNYAVQDTKRIDHERVAPAQPPKFQEPVVETKPEELPQEELLVNIAPKKANWDLKRDVQPKLDKLERRTYRAMLELMREEERARLEEEGGVQD
;
A
#
# COMPACT_ATOMS: atom_id res chain seq x y z
N MET A 1 4.45 -12.10 -26.59
CA MET A 1 3.36 -11.49 -25.80
C MET A 1 2.08 -11.83 -26.54
N GLU A 2 1.23 -12.69 -25.99
CA GLU A 2 -0.08 -12.96 -26.61
C GLU A 2 -0.86 -11.64 -26.71
N SER A 3 -1.49 -11.38 -27.84
CA SER A 3 -2.31 -10.18 -28.02
C SER A 3 -3.58 -10.27 -27.15
N ALA A 4 -4.16 -9.14 -26.75
CA ALA A 4 -5.33 -9.13 -25.85
C ALA A 4 -6.54 -9.90 -26.43
N LEU A 5 -6.61 -9.99 -27.76
CA LEU A 5 -7.65 -10.71 -28.48
C LEU A 5 -7.45 -12.23 -28.37
N GLU A 6 -6.23 -12.71 -28.59
CA GLU A 6 -5.87 -14.14 -28.45
C GLU A 6 -6.18 -14.67 -27.05
N ARG A 7 -5.86 -13.88 -26.00
CA ARG A 7 -6.17 -14.26 -24.62
C ARG A 7 -7.68 -14.36 -24.37
N LYS A 8 -8.46 -13.44 -24.93
CA LYS A 8 -9.92 -13.43 -24.79
C LYS A 8 -10.55 -14.65 -25.46
N GLU A 9 -10.06 -15.02 -26.65
CA GLU A 9 -10.51 -16.20 -27.38
C GLU A 9 -10.18 -17.49 -26.63
N ARG A 10 -8.95 -17.59 -26.11
CA ARG A 10 -8.51 -18.73 -25.30
C ARG A 10 -9.37 -18.91 -24.04
N LEU A 11 -9.64 -17.82 -23.31
CA LEU A 11 -10.49 -17.88 -22.11
C LEU A 11 -11.94 -18.25 -22.44
N LYS A 12 -12.47 -17.79 -23.58
CA LYS A 12 -13.81 -18.15 -24.06
C LYS A 12 -13.90 -19.64 -24.38
N ALA A 13 -12.89 -20.21 -25.04
CA ALA A 13 -12.82 -21.64 -25.33
C ALA A 13 -12.73 -22.49 -24.06
N LEU A 14 -11.93 -22.06 -23.07
CA LEU A 14 -11.84 -22.74 -21.77
C LEU A 14 -13.18 -22.71 -21.00
N ARG A 15 -13.90 -21.57 -21.00
CA ARG A 15 -15.24 -21.49 -20.39
C ARG A 15 -16.25 -22.38 -21.09
N ALA A 16 -16.25 -22.42 -22.42
CA ALA A 16 -17.15 -23.28 -23.18
C ALA A 16 -16.89 -24.77 -22.90
N ALA A 17 -15.61 -25.16 -22.81
CA ALA A 17 -15.23 -26.52 -22.44
C ALA A 17 -15.65 -26.88 -21.01
N ALA A 18 -15.50 -25.96 -20.06
CA ALA A 18 -15.96 -26.16 -18.68
C ALA A 18 -17.48 -26.35 -18.59
N LEU A 19 -18.25 -25.53 -19.29
CA LEU A 19 -19.71 -25.64 -19.35
C LEU A 19 -20.17 -26.96 -19.99
N ALA A 20 -19.47 -27.41 -21.05
CA ALA A 20 -19.75 -28.69 -21.68
C ALA A 20 -19.42 -29.89 -20.75
N ALA A 21 -18.33 -29.80 -19.99
CA ALA A 21 -17.95 -30.81 -19.00
C ALA A 21 -18.92 -30.87 -17.81
N GLU A 22 -19.50 -29.74 -17.41
CA GLU A 22 -20.50 -29.65 -16.34
C GLU A 22 -21.92 -30.06 -16.76
N GLY A 23 -22.15 -30.44 -18.03
CA GLY A 23 -23.45 -30.90 -18.51
C GLY A 23 -24.57 -29.85 -18.44
N ARG A 24 -24.21 -28.58 -18.22
CA ARG A 24 -25.15 -27.44 -18.23
C ARG A 24 -25.34 -26.96 -19.67
N GLN A 25 -26.28 -27.58 -20.39
CA GLN A 25 -26.80 -27.01 -21.64
C GLN A 25 -28.03 -26.16 -21.31
N GLY A 26 -27.88 -24.84 -21.37
CA GLY A 26 -28.97 -23.92 -21.16
C GLY A 26 -28.48 -22.49 -21.02
N ASP A 27 -29.11 -21.58 -21.75
CA ASP A 27 -28.89 -20.14 -21.84
C ASP A 27 -29.30 -19.40 -20.55
N ASP A 28 -28.91 -19.93 -19.39
CA ASP A 28 -29.17 -19.36 -18.07
C ASP A 28 -27.85 -18.88 -17.46
N VAL A 29 -27.27 -17.84 -18.07
CA VAL A 29 -26.59 -16.83 -17.24
C VAL A 29 -27.67 -15.84 -16.82
N GLU A 30 -28.61 -16.33 -16.03
CA GLU A 30 -29.39 -15.48 -15.14
C GLU A 30 -28.35 -14.69 -14.34
N ALA A 31 -28.48 -13.35 -14.40
CA ALA A 31 -27.91 -12.49 -13.36
C ALA A 31 -28.10 -13.19 -12.02
N PRO A 32 -27.12 -13.16 -11.10
CA PRO A 32 -27.25 -13.88 -9.83
C PRO A 32 -28.62 -13.55 -9.27
N ALA A 33 -29.52 -14.55 -9.31
CA ALA A 33 -30.89 -14.36 -8.90
C ALA A 33 -30.76 -13.88 -7.46
N GLU A 34 -31.13 -12.62 -7.27
CA GLU A 34 -31.09 -11.94 -5.99
C GLU A 34 -31.95 -12.81 -5.08
N ALA A 35 -31.29 -13.64 -4.27
CA ALA A 35 -31.97 -14.43 -3.26
C ALA A 35 -32.87 -13.45 -2.52
N PRO A 36 -34.17 -13.79 -2.29
CA PRO A 36 -35.07 -12.85 -1.65
C PRO A 36 -34.40 -12.39 -0.36
N GLU A 37 -33.99 -11.12 -0.31
CA GLU A 37 -33.39 -10.56 0.90
C GLU A 37 -34.41 -10.85 2.00
N PRO A 38 -34.01 -11.48 3.13
CA PRO A 38 -34.95 -11.67 4.23
C PRO A 38 -35.48 -10.29 4.59
N GLU A 39 -36.81 -10.15 4.61
CA GLU A 39 -37.47 -8.87 4.92
C GLU A 39 -36.81 -8.25 6.14
N LYS A 40 -36.17 -7.07 5.95
CA LYS A 40 -35.46 -6.39 7.02
C LYS A 40 -36.46 -6.16 8.16
N PRO A 41 -36.16 -6.55 9.41
CA PRO A 41 -37.10 -6.42 10.50
C PRO A 41 -37.49 -4.94 10.64
N VAL A 42 -38.79 -4.66 10.56
CA VAL A 42 -39.31 -3.31 10.77
C VAL A 42 -39.11 -2.94 12.23
N LEU A 43 -38.04 -2.19 12.52
CA LEU A 43 -37.80 -1.62 13.85
C LEU A 43 -38.90 -0.63 14.19
N LYS A 44 -39.89 -1.08 14.94
CA LYS A 44 -40.86 -0.21 15.62
C LYS A 44 -40.19 0.31 16.89
N PHE A 45 -39.46 1.42 16.75
CA PHE A 45 -39.09 2.18 17.94
C PHE A 45 -40.37 2.58 18.64
N ARG A 46 -40.51 2.18 19.91
CA ARG A 46 -41.50 2.82 20.77
C ARG A 46 -41.01 4.25 20.93
N ASN A 47 -41.50 5.15 20.09
CA ASN A 47 -41.41 6.56 20.40
C ASN A 47 -42.34 6.73 21.61
N TYR A 48 -41.75 6.67 22.80
CA TYR A 48 -42.43 7.09 24.01
C TYR A 48 -42.58 8.60 23.89
N ALA A 49 -43.65 9.04 23.23
CA ALA A 49 -44.18 10.36 23.51
C ALA A 49 -44.45 10.37 25.02
N VAL A 50 -43.67 11.16 25.76
CA VAL A 50 -43.81 11.31 27.19
C VAL A 50 -45.24 11.78 27.45
N GLN A 51 -46.07 10.91 28.02
CA GLN A 51 -47.48 11.23 28.29
C GLN A 51 -47.63 12.30 29.37
N ASP A 52 -46.61 12.43 30.23
CA ASP A 52 -46.60 13.36 31.36
C ASP A 52 -46.05 14.74 30.93
N THR A 53 -46.94 15.59 30.42
CA THR A 53 -46.66 16.96 29.99
C THR A 53 -46.62 17.98 31.14
N LYS A 54 -46.88 17.54 32.38
CA LYS A 54 -46.98 18.43 33.56
C LYS A 54 -45.72 18.48 34.41
N ARG A 55 -44.89 17.44 34.35
CA ARG A 55 -43.64 17.32 35.12
C ARG A 55 -42.38 17.42 34.28
N ILE A 56 -42.52 17.25 32.96
CA ILE A 56 -41.40 17.20 32.02
C ILE A 56 -41.58 18.35 31.04
N ASP A 57 -40.87 19.44 31.31
CA ASP A 57 -40.82 20.60 30.43
C ASP A 57 -39.88 20.28 29.26
N HIS A 58 -40.41 20.34 28.04
CA HIS A 58 -39.65 20.06 26.83
C HIS A 58 -39.13 21.39 26.29
N GLU A 59 -37.85 21.68 26.49
CA GLU A 59 -37.21 22.83 25.85
C GLU A 59 -36.73 22.40 24.45
N ARG A 60 -37.51 22.75 23.42
CA ARG A 60 -37.12 22.51 22.03
C ARG A 60 -36.13 23.58 21.60
N VAL A 61 -34.85 23.34 21.87
CA VAL A 61 -33.77 24.20 21.39
C VAL A 61 -33.71 24.11 19.86
N ALA A 62 -33.68 25.27 19.20
CA ALA A 62 -33.49 25.33 17.76
C ALA A 62 -32.16 24.64 17.40
N PRO A 63 -32.12 23.80 16.35
CA PRO A 63 -30.87 23.18 15.95
C PRO A 63 -29.83 24.28 15.67
N ALA A 64 -28.66 24.17 16.29
CA ALA A 64 -27.57 25.11 16.09
C ALA A 64 -27.27 25.19 14.60
N GLN A 65 -27.37 26.39 14.02
CA GLN A 65 -26.90 26.61 12.65
C GLN A 65 -25.39 26.79 12.70
N PRO A 66 -24.59 25.82 12.22
CA PRO A 66 -23.16 26.02 12.12
C PRO A 66 -22.90 27.23 11.20
N PRO A 67 -21.85 28.03 11.47
CA PRO A 67 -21.45 29.08 10.56
C PRO A 67 -21.21 28.47 9.17
N LYS A 68 -21.66 29.16 8.13
CA LYS A 68 -21.40 28.76 6.74
C LYS A 68 -19.88 28.77 6.57
N PHE A 69 -19.30 27.57 6.47
CA PHE A 69 -17.90 27.37 6.20
C PHE A 69 -17.57 28.08 4.89
N GLN A 70 -16.80 29.16 4.97
CA GLN A 70 -16.16 29.73 3.81
C GLN A 70 -14.90 28.90 3.59
N GLU A 71 -14.90 28.10 2.54
CA GLU A 71 -13.69 27.43 2.08
C GLU A 71 -12.61 28.51 1.92
N PRO A 72 -11.43 28.38 2.58
CA PRO A 72 -10.35 29.30 2.33
C PRO A 72 -10.02 29.23 0.84
N VAL A 73 -10.23 30.33 0.12
CA VAL A 73 -9.78 30.46 -1.25
C VAL A 73 -8.26 30.47 -1.20
N VAL A 74 -7.67 29.30 -1.37
CA VAL A 74 -6.23 29.13 -1.51
C VAL A 74 -5.90 29.68 -2.91
N GLU A 75 -5.66 30.99 -3.01
CA GLU A 75 -5.25 31.67 -4.26
C GLU A 75 -3.92 31.14 -4.79
N THR A 76 -3.13 30.50 -3.93
CA THR A 76 -1.87 29.85 -4.29
C THR A 76 -2.11 28.36 -4.46
N LYS A 77 -2.42 27.94 -5.69
CA LYS A 77 -2.30 26.53 -6.09
C LYS A 77 -1.00 26.00 -5.48
N PRO A 78 -1.02 25.02 -4.56
CA PRO A 78 0.22 24.43 -4.09
C PRO A 78 0.95 23.98 -5.34
N GLU A 79 2.21 24.39 -5.48
CA GLU A 79 3.06 23.90 -6.57
C GLU A 79 2.80 22.41 -6.69
N GLU A 80 2.41 21.97 -7.89
CA GLU A 80 2.17 20.57 -8.19
C GLU A 80 3.53 19.88 -8.05
N LEU A 81 3.93 19.58 -6.82
CA LEU A 81 4.97 18.63 -6.53
C LEU A 81 4.55 17.37 -7.28
N PRO A 82 5.41 16.84 -8.16
CA PRO A 82 5.03 15.77 -9.06
C PRO A 82 4.43 14.63 -8.22
N GLN A 83 3.15 14.34 -8.45
CA GLN A 83 2.42 13.29 -7.73
C GLN A 83 3.14 11.93 -7.83
N GLU A 84 4.00 11.78 -8.82
CA GLU A 84 4.92 10.67 -9.02
C GLU A 84 5.84 10.43 -7.81
N GLU A 85 6.32 11.46 -7.11
CA GLU A 85 7.19 11.30 -5.93
C GLU A 85 6.41 10.80 -4.70
N LEU A 86 5.12 11.11 -4.61
CA LEU A 86 4.25 10.65 -3.53
C LEU A 86 3.74 9.22 -3.78
N LEU A 87 3.40 8.87 -5.03
CA LEU A 87 2.93 7.53 -5.39
C LEU A 87 4.04 6.47 -5.25
N VAL A 88 5.30 6.83 -5.49
CA VAL A 88 6.45 5.92 -5.33
C VAL A 88 6.65 5.51 -3.86
N ASN A 89 6.22 6.33 -2.90
CA ASN A 89 6.31 6.05 -1.47
C ASN A 89 5.09 5.29 -0.89
N ILE A 90 4.03 5.11 -1.68
CA ILE A 90 2.78 4.41 -1.30
C ILE A 90 2.79 2.94 -1.76
N ALA A 91 3.86 2.48 -2.42
CA ALA A 91 4.00 1.05 -2.71
C ALA A 91 4.27 0.26 -1.40
N PRO A 92 3.61 -0.89 -1.18
CA PRO A 92 3.96 -1.77 -0.07
C PRO A 92 5.42 -2.19 -0.23
N LYS A 93 6.27 -1.74 0.69
CA LYS A 93 7.70 -2.04 0.69
C LYS A 93 7.92 -3.55 0.74
N LYS A 94 9.00 -4.02 0.13
CA LYS A 94 9.38 -5.44 0.16
C LYS A 94 9.49 -5.92 1.62
N ALA A 95 9.03 -7.13 1.92
CA ALA A 95 9.02 -7.67 3.29
C ALA A 95 10.37 -7.55 4.02
N ASN A 96 11.49 -7.60 3.29
CA ASN A 96 12.84 -7.53 3.83
C ASN A 96 13.45 -6.12 3.79
N TRP A 97 12.67 -5.05 3.54
CA TRP A 97 13.22 -3.69 3.44
C TRP A 97 13.84 -3.22 4.76
N ASP A 98 13.23 -3.61 5.88
CA ASP A 98 13.66 -3.27 7.23
C ASP A 98 15.00 -3.92 7.55
N LEU A 99 15.14 -5.20 7.20
CA LEU A 99 16.39 -5.95 7.33
C LEU A 99 17.52 -5.28 6.55
N LYS A 100 17.25 -4.86 5.30
CA LYS A 100 18.25 -4.14 4.50
C LYS A 100 18.64 -2.84 5.16
N ARG A 101 17.67 -2.03 5.57
CA ARG A 101 17.90 -0.73 6.22
C ARG A 101 18.75 -0.87 7.48
N ASP A 102 18.46 -1.87 8.32
CA ASP A 102 19.13 -2.04 9.62
C ASP A 102 20.50 -2.72 9.51
N VAL A 103 20.72 -3.54 8.48
CA VAL A 103 22.00 -4.21 8.21
C VAL A 103 22.97 -3.31 7.44
N GLN A 104 22.48 -2.45 6.53
CA GLN A 104 23.31 -1.57 5.70
C GLN A 104 24.36 -0.77 6.48
N PRO A 105 24.03 -0.02 7.56
CA PRO A 105 25.03 0.79 8.27
C PRO A 105 26.10 -0.06 8.99
N LYS A 106 25.83 -1.34 9.26
CA LYS A 106 26.82 -2.28 9.82
C LYS A 106 27.78 -2.77 8.73
N LEU A 107 27.26 -3.08 7.56
CA LEU A 107 28.06 -3.45 6.39
C LEU A 107 28.93 -2.28 5.95
N ASP A 108 28.39 -1.07 5.80
CA ASP A 108 29.16 0.11 5.41
C ASP A 108 30.32 0.40 6.39
N LYS A 109 30.10 0.19 7.70
CA LYS A 109 31.15 0.32 8.73
C LYS A 109 32.22 -0.77 8.58
N LEU A 110 31.80 -2.00 8.30
CA LEU A 110 32.71 -3.12 8.11
C LEU A 110 33.55 -2.92 6.84
N GLU A 111 32.92 -2.57 5.72
CA GLU A 111 33.58 -2.27 4.45
C GLU A 111 34.62 -1.15 4.59
N ARG A 112 34.28 -0.06 5.30
CA ARG A 112 35.26 1.00 5.59
C ARG A 112 36.47 0.51 6.37
N ARG A 113 36.28 -0.43 7.32
CA ARG A 113 37.38 -1.01 8.10
C ARG A 113 38.20 -2.00 7.27
N THR A 114 37.57 -2.81 6.42
CA THR A 114 38.27 -3.74 5.55
C THR A 114 39.10 -3.00 4.51
N TYR A 115 38.60 -1.92 3.92
CA TYR A 115 39.39 -1.08 3.02
C TYR A 115 40.59 -0.44 3.72
N ARG A 116 40.43 0.04 4.95
CA ARG A 116 41.55 0.59 5.74
C ARG A 116 42.60 -0.48 6.03
N ALA A 117 42.18 -1.65 6.52
CA ALA A 117 43.10 -2.75 6.80
C ALA A 117 43.83 -3.21 5.54
N MET A 118 43.13 -3.28 4.40
CA MET A 118 43.75 -3.63 3.12
C MET A 118 44.81 -2.60 2.69
N LEU A 119 44.53 -1.31 2.86
CA LEU A 119 45.50 -0.25 2.59
C LEU A 119 46.69 -0.26 3.55
N GLU A 120 46.47 -0.60 4.83
CA GLU A 120 47.54 -0.76 5.82
C GLU A 120 48.46 -1.93 5.45
N LEU A 121 47.89 -3.10 5.13
CA LEU A 121 48.65 -4.27 4.68
C LEU A 121 49.47 -3.96 3.41
N MET A 122 48.88 -3.32 2.40
CA MET A 122 49.62 -2.92 1.20
C MET A 122 50.81 -2.00 1.51
N ARG A 123 50.65 -1.04 2.44
CA ARG A 123 51.75 -0.16 2.85
C ARG A 123 52.86 -0.90 3.59
N GLU A 124 52.51 -1.86 4.43
CA GLU A 124 53.48 -2.70 5.14
C GLU A 124 54.25 -3.59 4.17
N GLU A 125 53.55 -4.21 3.21
CA GLU A 125 54.16 -5.02 2.14
C GLU A 125 55.11 -4.19 1.27
N GLU A 126 54.69 -3.00 0.83
CA GLU A 126 55.55 -2.09 0.06
C GLU A 126 56.78 -1.66 0.85
N ARG A 127 56.62 -1.35 2.14
CA ARG A 127 57.73 -0.97 3.01
C ARG A 127 58.72 -2.13 3.21
N ALA A 128 58.23 -3.33 3.50
CA ALA A 128 59.06 -4.52 3.66
C ALA A 128 59.85 -4.81 2.37
N ARG A 129 59.20 -4.71 1.21
CA ARG A 129 59.85 -4.86 -0.09
C ARG A 129 60.97 -3.83 -0.31
N LEU A 130 60.75 -2.56 0.03
CA LEU A 130 61.77 -1.51 -0.07
C LEU A 130 62.94 -1.74 0.91
N GLU A 131 62.67 -2.24 2.11
CA GLU A 131 63.71 -2.59 3.09
C GLU A 131 64.55 -3.79 2.61
N GLU A 132 63.94 -4.80 2.00
CA GLU A 132 64.65 -5.91 1.36
C GLU A 132 65.48 -5.46 0.15
N GLU A 133 64.93 -4.61 -0.73
CA GLU A 133 65.66 -4.08 -1.88
C GLU A 133 66.81 -3.13 -1.47
N GLY A 134 66.66 -2.40 -0.36
CA GLY A 134 67.69 -1.50 0.20
C GLY A 134 68.78 -2.21 1.01
N GLY A 135 68.47 -3.35 1.64
CA GLY A 135 69.45 -4.15 2.40
C GLY A 135 70.35 -5.05 1.55
N VAL A 136 70.13 -5.12 0.23
CA VAL A 136 70.92 -5.95 -0.71
C VAL A 136 72.06 -5.15 -1.37
N GLN A 137 72.18 -3.84 -1.10
CA GLN A 137 73.18 -2.96 -1.75
C GLN A 137 74.45 -2.65 -0.94
N ASP A 138 74.68 -3.26 0.23
CA ASP A 138 75.91 -3.08 1.03
C ASP A 138 76.84 -4.31 1.02
#